data_AF-A0A6B8RD11-F1
#
_entry.id   AF-A0A6B8RD11-F1
#
_cell.length_a   1.000
_cell.length_b   1.000
_cell.length_c   1.000
_cell.angle_alpha   90.00
_cell.angle_beta   90.00
_cell.angle_gamma   90.00
#
_symmetry.space_group_name_H-M   'P 1'
#
loop_
_entity.id
_entity.type
_entity.pdbx_description
1 polymer ?
#
loop_
_entity_poly.entity_id
_entity_poly.type
_entity_poly.pdbx_seq_one_letter_code
_entity_poly.pdbx_strand_id
1 'polypeptide(L)'
;MNFFYVINGKKLKQSLIISAAVIFAAGIVYAEKGNVSVFSPEQPSAIYNVQTEKKVIALTFDISWGEKRAEPILQILEDKGVKNATFFLSAPWSKTHPEIVARIVKDGYEIASHGNKHVNYSTLSDEDVRKQIQISNQVLTELTGKAPNLIRMPNGDFNKKVLKIAQEEKYTVIQWDTDSLDWMNKGVDNIIQRVVSKAHPGDIVLMHASDSCKQTHEALPTIIDQLRAKGYDFVTVTEMLQQTEVSKEPIA
;
A
#
# COMPACT_ATOMS: atom_id res chain seq x y z
N MET A 1 53.63 56.68 -6.26
CA MET A 1 53.31 55.94 -7.50
C MET A 1 51.81 56.02 -7.72
N ASN A 2 51.36 56.85 -8.67
CA ASN A 2 49.94 56.95 -9.01
C ASN A 2 49.67 56.01 -10.19
N PHE A 3 48.95 54.92 -9.93
CA PHE A 3 48.44 54.04 -10.98
C PHE A 3 47.18 54.67 -11.59
N PHE A 4 47.25 55.13 -12.83
CA PHE A 4 46.08 55.51 -13.62
C PHE A 4 45.52 54.26 -14.31
N TYR A 5 44.32 53.83 -13.92
CA TYR A 5 43.60 52.76 -14.60
C TYR A 5 42.89 53.30 -15.84
N VAL A 6 43.34 52.88 -17.02
CA VAL A 6 42.67 53.16 -18.29
C VAL A 6 41.71 52.00 -18.59
N ILE A 7 40.41 52.22 -18.36
CA ILE A 7 39.38 51.21 -18.62
C ILE A 7 38.84 51.40 -20.05
N ASN A 8 38.97 50.36 -20.87
CA ASN A 8 38.39 50.34 -22.22
C ASN A 8 36.85 50.20 -22.13
N GLY A 9 36.13 51.25 -22.51
CA GLY A 9 34.66 51.30 -22.44
C GLY A 9 33.94 50.16 -23.17
N LYS A 10 34.51 49.60 -24.25
CA LYS A 10 33.94 48.42 -24.93
C LYS A 10 34.06 47.16 -24.07
N LYS A 11 35.21 46.95 -23.42
CA LYS A 11 35.43 45.81 -22.50
C LYS A 11 34.57 45.93 -21.24
N LEU A 12 34.39 47.14 -20.73
CA LEU A 12 33.52 47.40 -19.58
C LEU A 12 32.06 47.08 -19.90
N LYS A 13 31.55 47.54 -21.06
CA LYS A 13 30.19 47.22 -21.53
C LYS A 13 30.00 45.70 -21.70
N GLN A 14 30.98 45.01 -22.27
CA GLN A 14 30.91 43.57 -22.48
C GLN A 14 30.91 42.79 -21.14
N SER A 15 31.74 43.21 -20.18
CA SER A 15 31.77 42.61 -18.83
C SER A 15 30.46 42.83 -18.06
N LEU A 16 29.84 44.00 -18.19
CA LEU A 16 28.53 44.28 -17.60
C LEU A 16 27.43 43.40 -18.18
N ILE A 17 27.41 43.20 -19.51
CA ILE A 17 26.43 42.33 -20.17
C ILE A 17 26.60 40.87 -19.72
N ILE A 18 27.83 40.37 -19.66
CA ILE A 18 28.12 39.00 -19.21
C ILE A 18 27.69 38.83 -17.75
N SER A 19 28.01 39.80 -16.89
CA SER A 19 27.63 39.75 -15.47
C SER A 19 26.12 39.74 -15.29
N ALA A 20 25.40 40.58 -16.05
CA ALA A 20 23.94 40.60 -16.05
C ALA A 20 23.34 39.27 -16.53
N ALA A 21 23.91 38.65 -17.57
CA ALA A 21 23.47 37.34 -18.06
C ALA A 21 23.69 36.22 -17.03
N VAL A 22 24.82 36.23 -16.32
CA VAL A 22 25.11 35.26 -15.26
C VAL A 22 24.14 35.42 -14.09
N ILE A 23 23.88 36.65 -13.65
CA ILE A 23 22.92 36.94 -12.57
C ILE A 23 21.51 36.50 -12.99
N PHE A 24 21.12 36.76 -14.23
CA PHE A 24 19.82 36.34 -14.76
C PHE A 24 19.68 34.81 -14.79
N ALA A 25 20.70 34.10 -15.29
CA ALA A 25 20.71 32.64 -15.29
C ALA A 25 20.68 32.06 -13.86
N ALA A 26 21.45 32.64 -12.93
CA ALA A 26 21.40 32.25 -11.53
C ALA A 26 20.03 32.52 -10.88
N GLY A 27 19.38 33.63 -11.26
CA GLY A 27 18.02 33.97 -10.84
C GLY A 27 16.98 32.97 -11.33
N ILE A 28 17.08 32.51 -12.59
CA ILE A 28 16.22 31.43 -13.13
C ILE A 28 16.44 30.16 -12.33
N VAL A 29 17.69 29.71 -12.15
CA VAL A 29 18.00 28.49 -11.38
C VAL A 29 17.49 28.59 -9.95
N TYR A 30 17.59 29.76 -9.30
CA TYR A 30 17.08 29.98 -7.95
C TYR A 30 15.55 29.95 -7.90
N ALA A 31 14.87 30.61 -8.85
CA ALA A 31 13.41 30.64 -8.94
C ALA A 31 12.83 29.26 -9.29
N GLU A 32 13.52 28.48 -10.10
CA GLU A 32 13.12 27.14 -10.49
C GLU A 32 13.53 26.07 -9.48
N LYS A 33 14.42 26.36 -8.52
CA LYS A 33 14.86 25.40 -7.48
C LYS A 33 13.70 24.80 -6.68
N GLY A 34 12.58 25.53 -6.54
CA GLY A 34 11.35 25.06 -5.91
C GLY A 34 10.31 24.42 -6.86
N ASN A 35 10.52 24.52 -8.18
CA ASN A 35 9.58 24.08 -9.22
C ASN A 35 10.16 22.99 -10.14
N VAL A 36 11.35 22.45 -9.86
CA VAL A 36 11.85 21.28 -10.59
C VAL A 36 11.06 20.06 -10.12
N SER A 37 9.87 19.85 -10.70
CA SER A 37 9.33 18.50 -10.84
C SER A 37 10.25 17.76 -11.81
N VAL A 38 11.40 17.29 -11.30
CA VAL A 38 12.21 16.32 -12.01
C VAL A 38 11.26 15.16 -12.22
N PHE A 39 10.85 14.93 -13.47
CA PHE A 39 10.20 13.71 -13.90
C PHE A 39 11.20 12.56 -13.73
N SER A 40 11.49 12.22 -12.47
CA SER A 40 11.93 10.88 -12.14
C SER A 40 10.72 10.01 -12.44
N PRO A 41 10.79 9.03 -13.35
CA PRO A 41 9.75 8.02 -13.41
C PRO A 41 9.59 7.49 -11.99
N GLU A 42 8.38 7.63 -11.41
CA GLU A 42 8.10 7.12 -10.08
C GLU A 42 8.61 5.69 -10.03
N GLN A 43 9.60 5.44 -9.18
CA GLN A 43 10.12 4.10 -9.02
C GLN A 43 8.98 3.21 -8.52
N PRO A 44 8.79 2.02 -9.11
CA PRO A 44 7.82 1.07 -8.60
C PRO A 44 8.09 0.85 -7.10
N SER A 45 7.06 1.07 -6.28
CA SER A 45 7.15 1.05 -4.82
C SER A 45 5.95 0.31 -4.24
N ALA A 46 6.15 -0.28 -3.07
CA ALA A 46 5.06 -0.84 -2.27
C ALA A 46 4.58 0.21 -1.27
N ILE A 47 3.31 0.14 -0.91
CA ILE A 47 2.69 1.04 0.07
C ILE A 47 2.52 0.28 1.38
N TYR A 48 3.13 0.79 2.45
CA TYR A 48 3.07 0.21 3.79
C TYR A 48 2.03 0.91 4.66
N ASN A 49 1.92 2.23 4.50
CA ASN A 49 0.96 3.10 5.17
C ASN A 49 0.66 4.32 4.28
N VAL A 50 -0.21 5.20 4.74
CA VAL A 50 -0.46 6.49 4.11
C VAL A 50 -0.21 7.62 5.10
N GLN A 51 0.54 8.65 4.70
CA GLN A 51 0.85 9.77 5.59
C GLN A 51 -0.36 10.70 5.66
N THR A 52 -0.95 10.80 6.85
CA THR A 52 -2.16 11.58 7.08
C THR A 52 -2.29 11.94 8.55
N GLU A 53 -2.90 13.08 8.84
CA GLU A 53 -3.29 13.47 10.20
C GLU A 53 -4.71 12.96 10.56
N LYS A 54 -5.46 12.45 9.57
CA LYS A 54 -6.79 11.88 9.81
C LYS A 54 -6.63 10.55 10.53
N LYS A 55 -7.35 10.35 11.62
CA LYS A 55 -7.41 9.07 12.34
C LYS A 55 -8.24 8.04 11.57
N VAL A 56 -7.71 7.59 10.45
CA VAL A 56 -8.25 6.49 9.65
C VAL A 56 -7.29 5.31 9.72
N ILE A 57 -7.83 4.09 9.70
CA ILE A 57 -7.03 2.85 9.72
C ILE A 57 -7.68 1.80 8.80
N ALA A 58 -6.85 1.05 8.07
CA ALA A 58 -7.31 -0.04 7.21
C ALA A 58 -7.05 -1.38 7.88
N LEU A 59 -8.13 -2.10 8.23
CA LEU A 59 -8.04 -3.50 8.64
C LEU A 59 -7.98 -4.38 7.40
N THR A 60 -6.92 -5.16 7.26
CA THR A 60 -6.72 -6.04 6.09
C THR A 60 -6.56 -7.49 6.49
N PHE A 61 -7.14 -8.39 5.70
CA PHE A 61 -7.17 -9.82 5.99
C PHE A 61 -6.65 -10.65 4.80
N ASP A 62 -5.56 -11.37 5.00
CA ASP A 62 -5.03 -12.29 4.00
C ASP A 62 -5.70 -13.67 4.13
N ILE A 63 -6.17 -14.20 3.00
CA ILE A 63 -6.76 -15.53 2.90
C ILE A 63 -6.08 -16.33 1.81
N SER A 64 -5.32 -17.36 2.22
CA SER A 64 -4.65 -18.27 1.30
C SER A 64 -5.17 -19.71 1.37
N TRP A 65 -5.77 -20.12 2.50
CA TRP A 65 -6.34 -21.45 2.68
C TRP A 65 -7.29 -21.51 3.90
N GLY A 66 -8.06 -22.60 4.01
CA GLY A 66 -8.91 -22.89 5.16
C GLY A 66 -10.40 -22.63 4.92
N GLU A 67 -11.23 -23.09 5.85
CA GLU A 67 -12.70 -23.09 5.75
C GLU A 67 -13.38 -22.52 7.00
N LYS A 68 -12.65 -22.35 8.11
CA LYS A 68 -13.25 -22.16 9.44
C LYS A 68 -13.16 -20.73 9.95
N ARG A 69 -12.22 -19.93 9.45
CA ARG A 69 -11.89 -18.62 10.04
C ARG A 69 -12.52 -17.43 9.32
N ALA A 70 -12.75 -17.51 8.01
CA ALA A 70 -13.34 -16.41 7.25
C ALA A 70 -14.76 -16.05 7.74
N GLU A 71 -15.66 -17.02 7.87
CA GLU A 71 -17.06 -16.76 8.25
C GLU A 71 -17.20 -16.11 9.64
N PRO A 72 -16.52 -16.59 10.71
CA PRO A 72 -16.56 -15.90 12.01
C PRO A 72 -16.01 -14.47 11.96
N ILE A 73 -14.96 -14.22 11.17
CA ILE A 73 -14.40 -12.87 11.03
C ILE A 73 -15.40 -11.93 10.33
N LEU A 74 -16.05 -12.40 9.26
CA LEU A 74 -17.10 -11.64 8.57
C LEU A 74 -18.27 -11.33 9.51
N GLN A 75 -18.72 -12.31 10.29
CA GLN A 75 -19.79 -12.11 11.27
C GLN A 75 -19.41 -11.07 12.33
N ILE A 76 -18.18 -11.11 12.84
CA ILE A 76 -17.71 -10.12 13.83
C ILE A 76 -17.66 -8.71 13.23
N LEU A 77 -17.20 -8.56 11.99
CA LEU A 77 -17.17 -7.25 11.33
C LEU A 77 -18.61 -6.71 11.15
N GLU A 78 -19.55 -7.57 10.76
CA GLU A 78 -20.98 -7.24 10.66
C GLU A 78 -21.56 -6.84 12.03
N ASP A 79 -21.38 -7.67 13.06
CA ASP A 79 -21.89 -7.45 14.42
C ASP A 79 -21.31 -6.17 15.04
N LYS A 80 -20.06 -5.85 14.73
CA LYS A 80 -19.39 -4.61 15.13
C LYS A 80 -19.73 -3.44 14.22
N GLY A 81 -20.50 -3.62 13.15
CA GLY A 81 -20.84 -2.55 12.20
C GLY A 81 -19.63 -1.94 11.48
N VAL A 82 -18.56 -2.71 11.29
CA VAL A 82 -17.41 -2.32 10.46
C VAL A 82 -17.80 -2.56 9.01
N LYS A 83 -18.08 -1.50 8.26
CA LYS A 83 -18.48 -1.60 6.84
C LYS A 83 -17.30 -1.63 5.87
N ASN A 84 -16.13 -1.19 6.34
CA ASN A 84 -14.96 -0.97 5.50
C ASN A 84 -13.81 -1.82 6.02
N ALA A 85 -13.43 -2.82 5.23
CA ALA A 85 -12.27 -3.68 5.42
C ALA A 85 -11.83 -4.22 4.06
N THR A 86 -10.57 -4.65 3.95
CA THR A 86 -10.01 -5.18 2.70
C THR A 86 -9.53 -6.61 2.87
N PHE A 87 -10.02 -7.51 2.02
CA PHE A 87 -9.64 -8.92 2.00
C PHE A 87 -8.72 -9.20 0.81
N PHE A 88 -7.50 -9.64 1.09
CA PHE A 88 -6.56 -10.10 0.07
C PHE A 88 -6.75 -11.60 -0.14
N LEU A 89 -7.30 -11.97 -1.30
CA LEU A 89 -7.74 -13.33 -1.57
C LEU A 89 -6.80 -14.06 -2.53
N SER A 90 -6.40 -15.27 -2.15
CA SER A 90 -5.72 -16.20 -3.04
C SER A 90 -6.71 -16.72 -4.09
N ALA A 91 -6.33 -16.67 -5.36
CA ALA A 91 -7.21 -17.10 -6.44
C ALA A 91 -7.61 -18.59 -6.38
N PRO A 92 -6.69 -19.55 -6.10
CA PRO A 92 -7.07 -20.94 -5.87
C PRO A 92 -8.08 -21.14 -4.74
N TRP A 93 -7.89 -20.47 -3.60
CA TRP A 93 -8.82 -20.55 -2.48
C TRP A 93 -10.19 -19.96 -2.84
N SER A 94 -10.20 -18.85 -3.56
CA SER A 94 -11.44 -18.19 -4.00
C SER A 94 -12.27 -19.07 -4.93
N LYS A 95 -11.62 -19.86 -5.80
CA LYS A 95 -12.32 -20.82 -6.69
C LYS A 95 -13.04 -21.92 -5.94
N THR A 96 -12.49 -22.36 -4.82
CA THR A 96 -13.06 -23.47 -4.03
C THR A 96 -14.05 -22.99 -2.96
N HIS A 97 -14.12 -21.67 -2.70
CA HIS A 97 -15.03 -21.05 -1.72
C HIS A 97 -15.83 -19.88 -2.32
N PRO A 98 -16.48 -20.05 -3.49
CA PRO A 98 -17.20 -18.97 -4.15
C PRO A 98 -18.31 -18.37 -3.28
N GLU A 99 -18.90 -19.15 -2.37
CA GLU A 99 -19.92 -18.69 -1.43
C GLU A 99 -19.38 -17.66 -0.42
N ILE A 100 -18.17 -17.87 0.12
CA ILE A 100 -17.53 -16.92 1.04
C ILE A 100 -17.13 -15.67 0.26
N VAL A 101 -16.59 -15.82 -0.96
CA VAL A 101 -16.27 -14.67 -1.82
C VAL A 101 -17.51 -13.84 -2.12
N ALA A 102 -18.63 -14.49 -2.46
CA ALA A 102 -19.90 -13.82 -2.69
C ALA A 102 -20.42 -13.11 -1.43
N ARG A 103 -20.23 -13.70 -0.24
CA ARG A 103 -20.54 -13.07 1.05
C ARG A 103 -19.72 -11.78 1.25
N ILE A 104 -18.40 -11.84 1.02
CA ILE A 104 -17.52 -10.67 1.14
C ILE A 104 -18.00 -9.52 0.24
N VAL A 105 -18.34 -9.83 -1.02
CA VAL A 105 -18.88 -8.84 -1.97
C VAL A 105 -20.24 -8.30 -1.52
N LYS A 106 -21.15 -9.17 -1.09
CA LYS A 106 -22.50 -8.80 -0.65
C LYS A 106 -22.47 -7.87 0.56
N ASP A 107 -21.55 -8.12 1.49
CA ASP A 107 -21.39 -7.31 2.71
C ASP A 107 -20.67 -5.97 2.44
N GLY A 108 -20.17 -5.77 1.21
CA GLY A 108 -19.61 -4.51 0.75
C GLY A 108 -18.11 -4.33 1.02
N TYR A 109 -17.42 -5.38 1.47
CA TYR A 109 -15.98 -5.32 1.73
C TYR A 109 -15.16 -5.25 0.43
N GLU A 110 -13.99 -4.63 0.51
CA GLU A 110 -13.08 -4.56 -0.63
C GLU A 110 -12.37 -5.91 -0.82
N ILE A 111 -12.30 -6.38 -2.05
CA ILE A 111 -11.49 -7.55 -2.44
C ILE A 111 -10.27 -7.10 -3.21
N ALA A 112 -9.11 -7.58 -2.76
CA ALA A 112 -7.80 -7.40 -3.38
C ALA A 112 -7.16 -8.76 -3.68
N SER A 113 -6.13 -8.79 -4.53
CA SER A 113 -5.46 -10.03 -4.92
C SER A 113 -4.38 -10.42 -3.90
N HIS A 114 -4.36 -11.69 -3.49
CA HIS A 114 -3.21 -12.32 -2.83
C HIS A 114 -2.43 -13.25 -3.77
N GLY A 115 -2.45 -12.92 -5.07
CA GLY A 115 -1.82 -13.71 -6.12
C GLY A 115 -2.53 -15.03 -6.40
N ASN A 116 -1.83 -15.92 -7.10
CA ASN A 116 -2.32 -17.24 -7.49
C ASN A 116 -1.60 -18.35 -6.71
N LYS A 117 -0.35 -18.68 -7.05
CA LYS A 117 0.44 -19.64 -6.26
C LYS A 117 1.06 -18.95 -5.04
N HIS A 118 1.08 -19.64 -3.91
CA HIS A 118 1.71 -19.17 -2.68
C HIS A 118 3.23 -19.47 -2.69
N VAL A 119 3.96 -18.76 -3.56
CA VAL A 119 5.42 -18.84 -3.75
C VAL A 119 6.02 -17.44 -3.69
N ASN A 120 7.34 -17.34 -3.52
CA ASN A 120 8.05 -16.07 -3.56
C ASN A 120 8.15 -15.57 -5.02
N TYR A 121 7.57 -14.41 -5.32
CA TYR A 121 7.53 -13.91 -6.70
C TYR A 121 8.88 -13.31 -7.12
N SER A 122 9.71 -12.92 -6.15
CA SER A 122 11.07 -12.46 -6.40
C SER A 122 11.92 -13.53 -7.11
N THR A 123 11.66 -14.82 -6.87
CA THR A 123 12.39 -15.97 -7.43
C THR A 123 11.89 -16.44 -8.79
N LEU A 124 10.75 -15.93 -9.26
CA LEU A 124 10.14 -16.33 -10.55
C LEU A 124 10.72 -15.56 -11.74
N SER A 125 10.51 -16.05 -12.96
CA SER A 125 10.77 -15.26 -14.17
C SER A 125 9.76 -14.11 -14.32
N ASP A 126 10.08 -13.09 -15.12
CA ASP A 126 9.16 -11.98 -15.40
C ASP A 126 7.83 -12.47 -15.99
N GLU A 127 7.88 -13.45 -16.89
CA GLU A 127 6.70 -14.06 -17.51
C GLU A 127 5.87 -14.81 -16.46
N ASP A 128 6.50 -15.57 -15.57
CA ASP A 128 5.80 -16.30 -14.53
C ASP A 128 5.13 -15.38 -13.51
N VAL A 129 5.78 -14.28 -13.12
CA VAL A 129 5.17 -13.26 -12.24
C VAL A 129 3.93 -12.68 -12.90
N ARG A 130 4.05 -12.24 -14.16
CA ARG A 130 2.92 -11.69 -14.93
C ARG A 130 1.78 -12.70 -15.02
N LYS A 131 2.09 -13.96 -15.32
CA LYS A 131 1.11 -15.04 -15.38
C LYS A 131 0.42 -15.28 -14.04
N GLN A 132 1.13 -15.23 -12.91
CA GLN A 132 0.50 -15.36 -11.60
C GLN A 132 -0.52 -14.23 -11.33
N ILE A 133 -0.15 -12.99 -11.65
CA ILE A 133 -1.01 -11.81 -11.47
C ILE A 133 -2.23 -11.91 -12.39
N GLN A 134 -2.03 -12.19 -13.68
CA GLN A 134 -3.11 -12.28 -14.66
C GLN A 134 -4.11 -13.41 -14.36
N ILE A 135 -3.64 -14.58 -13.94
CA ILE A 135 -4.51 -15.67 -13.51
C ILE A 135 -5.32 -15.23 -12.29
N SER A 136 -4.69 -14.62 -11.29
CA SER A 136 -5.41 -14.15 -10.11
C SER A 136 -6.46 -13.10 -10.46
N ASN A 137 -6.09 -12.14 -11.32
CA ASN A 137 -6.99 -11.11 -11.82
C ASN A 137 -8.22 -11.70 -12.52
N GLN A 138 -8.02 -12.64 -13.44
CA GLN A 138 -9.11 -13.28 -14.17
C GLN A 138 -10.09 -13.96 -13.20
N VAL A 139 -9.57 -14.78 -12.30
CA VAL A 139 -10.38 -15.56 -11.36
C VAL A 139 -11.19 -14.67 -10.42
N LEU A 140 -10.54 -13.67 -9.83
CA LEU A 140 -11.24 -12.76 -8.92
C LEU A 140 -12.24 -11.88 -9.67
N THR A 141 -11.95 -11.48 -10.92
CA THR A 141 -12.92 -10.74 -11.75
C THR A 141 -14.15 -11.59 -12.04
N GLU A 142 -13.98 -12.86 -12.41
CA GLU A 142 -15.07 -13.79 -12.69
C GLU A 142 -15.98 -14.00 -11.47
N LEU A 143 -15.39 -14.11 -10.27
CA LEU A 143 -16.13 -14.36 -9.03
C LEU A 143 -16.82 -13.12 -8.44
N THR A 144 -16.19 -11.94 -8.59
CA THR A 144 -16.66 -10.71 -7.93
C THR A 144 -17.36 -9.73 -8.87
N GLY A 145 -17.25 -9.93 -10.19
CA GLY A 145 -17.73 -9.00 -11.20
C GLY A 145 -16.88 -7.73 -11.35
N LYS A 146 -15.79 -7.59 -10.58
CA LYS A 146 -14.89 -6.43 -10.63
C LYS A 146 -13.43 -6.87 -10.59
N ALA A 147 -12.61 -6.33 -11.49
CA ALA A 147 -11.17 -6.59 -11.45
C ALA A 147 -10.53 -5.93 -10.20
N PRO A 148 -9.77 -6.67 -9.39
CA PRO A 148 -8.99 -6.05 -8.33
C PRO A 148 -7.86 -5.20 -8.92
N ASN A 149 -7.50 -4.14 -8.22
CA ASN A 149 -6.42 -3.20 -8.57
C ASN A 149 -5.35 -3.11 -7.48
N LEU A 150 -5.53 -3.83 -6.37
CA LEU A 150 -4.59 -3.95 -5.27
C LEU A 150 -4.07 -5.39 -5.19
N ILE A 151 -2.79 -5.55 -4.90
CA ILE A 151 -2.17 -6.86 -4.70
C ILE A 151 -1.22 -6.85 -3.52
N ARG A 152 -1.26 -7.91 -2.70
CA ARG A 152 -0.26 -8.22 -1.70
C ARG A 152 0.36 -9.55 -2.07
N MET A 153 1.68 -9.60 -2.26
CA MET A 153 2.35 -10.83 -2.67
C MET A 153 2.39 -11.84 -1.51
N PRO A 154 2.34 -13.15 -1.79
CA PRO A 154 2.54 -14.18 -0.78
C PRO A 154 3.82 -13.94 0.03
N ASN A 155 3.76 -14.16 1.34
CA ASN A 155 4.84 -13.88 2.30
C ASN A 155 5.32 -12.42 2.35
N GLY A 156 4.63 -11.49 1.69
CA GLY A 156 5.12 -10.14 1.46
C GLY A 156 6.41 -10.09 0.63
N ASP A 157 6.72 -11.14 -0.15
CA ASP A 157 7.95 -11.23 -0.95
C ASP A 157 7.82 -10.51 -2.30
N PHE A 158 8.69 -9.55 -2.55
CA PHE A 158 8.77 -8.83 -3.81
C PHE A 158 10.17 -8.21 -4.00
N ASN A 159 10.49 -7.83 -5.24
CA ASN A 159 11.66 -7.04 -5.60
C ASN A 159 11.28 -6.02 -6.68
N LYS A 160 12.23 -5.19 -7.12
CA LYS A 160 11.98 -4.13 -8.13
C LYS A 160 11.32 -4.66 -9.42
N LYS A 161 11.72 -5.86 -9.85
CA LYS A 161 11.12 -6.56 -11.01
C LYS A 161 9.65 -6.87 -10.74
N VAL A 162 9.31 -7.45 -9.60
CA VAL A 162 7.91 -7.78 -9.24
C VAL A 162 7.04 -6.51 -9.17
N LEU A 163 7.53 -5.44 -8.55
CA LEU A 163 6.79 -4.17 -8.47
C LEU A 163 6.52 -3.57 -9.84
N LYS A 164 7.53 -3.56 -10.71
CA LYS A 164 7.41 -3.06 -12.08
C LYS A 164 6.33 -3.83 -12.85
N ILE A 165 6.36 -5.16 -12.78
CA ILE A 165 5.38 -6.02 -13.46
C ILE A 165 3.98 -5.78 -12.89
N ALA A 166 3.82 -5.67 -11.57
CA ALA A 166 2.53 -5.37 -10.96
C ALA A 166 1.96 -4.03 -11.48
N GLN A 167 2.79 -2.98 -11.56
CA GLN A 167 2.39 -1.69 -12.10
C GLN A 167 2.01 -1.74 -13.59
N GLU A 168 2.75 -2.51 -14.40
CA GLU A 168 2.42 -2.76 -15.81
C GLU A 168 1.05 -3.43 -15.96
N GLU A 169 0.75 -4.40 -15.08
CA GLU A 169 -0.55 -5.09 -14.96
C GLU A 169 -1.62 -4.26 -14.22
N LYS A 170 -1.37 -2.96 -13.97
CA LYS A 170 -2.30 -2.00 -13.34
C LYS A 170 -2.65 -2.30 -11.88
N TYR A 171 -1.78 -3.02 -11.19
CA TYR A 171 -1.87 -3.28 -9.77
C TYR A 171 -1.02 -2.30 -8.95
N THR A 172 -1.58 -1.88 -7.81
CA THR A 172 -0.84 -1.23 -6.72
C THR A 172 -0.44 -2.28 -5.70
N VAL A 173 0.84 -2.32 -5.34
CA VAL A 173 1.35 -3.30 -4.38
C VAL A 173 1.19 -2.76 -2.96
N ILE A 174 0.47 -3.52 -2.13
CA ILE A 174 0.14 -3.15 -0.75
C ILE A 174 0.86 -4.09 0.21
N GLN A 175 1.53 -3.50 1.19
CA GLN A 175 2.10 -4.17 2.34
C GLN A 175 1.32 -3.78 3.60
N TRP A 176 1.99 -3.73 4.74
CA TRP A 176 1.41 -3.36 6.03
C TRP A 176 2.48 -2.68 6.86
N ASP A 177 2.05 -1.78 7.74
CA ASP A 177 2.93 -1.14 8.72
C ASP A 177 2.81 -1.89 10.06
N THR A 178 1.58 -2.09 10.52
CA THR A 178 1.29 -2.89 11.72
C THR A 178 1.00 -4.37 11.40
N ASP A 179 1.95 -5.25 11.73
CA ASP A 179 1.76 -6.70 11.74
C ASP A 179 1.20 -7.21 13.08
N SER A 180 0.01 -7.80 13.06
CA SER A 180 -0.64 -8.40 14.22
C SER A 180 0.10 -9.64 14.77
N LEU A 181 0.89 -10.34 13.95
CA LEU A 181 1.52 -11.63 14.22
C LEU A 181 0.52 -12.72 14.68
N ASP A 182 -0.73 -12.64 14.25
CA ASP A 182 -1.78 -13.59 14.57
C ASP A 182 -1.47 -15.03 14.10
N TRP A 183 -0.77 -15.17 12.98
CA TRP A 183 -0.27 -16.45 12.46
C TRP A 183 0.68 -17.18 13.42
N MET A 184 1.32 -16.48 14.37
CA MET A 184 2.17 -17.11 15.38
C MET A 184 1.38 -17.78 16.51
N ASN A 185 0.08 -17.51 16.63
CA ASN A 185 -0.81 -18.07 17.66
C ASN A 185 -0.30 -17.90 19.11
N LYS A 186 0.33 -16.74 19.40
CA LYS A 186 0.96 -16.45 20.71
C LYS A 186 -0.01 -15.96 21.79
N GLY A 187 -1.31 -15.97 21.54
CA GLY A 187 -2.35 -15.55 22.48
C GLY A 187 -3.09 -14.30 22.01
N VAL A 188 -4.39 -14.26 22.34
CA VAL A 188 -5.33 -13.19 21.95
C VAL A 188 -4.86 -11.80 22.39
N ASP A 189 -4.45 -11.67 23.65
CA ASP A 189 -3.97 -10.39 24.20
C ASP A 189 -2.73 -9.85 23.49
N ASN A 190 -1.84 -10.73 23.02
CA ASN A 190 -0.67 -10.32 22.25
C ASN A 190 -1.07 -9.72 20.90
N ILE A 191 -2.07 -10.29 20.22
CA ILE A 191 -2.61 -9.75 18.95
C ILE A 191 -3.22 -8.36 19.22
N ILE A 192 -4.08 -8.26 20.23
CA ILE A 192 -4.74 -7.01 20.62
C ILE A 192 -3.69 -5.94 20.95
N GLN A 193 -2.74 -6.24 21.83
CA GLN A 193 -1.72 -5.30 22.26
C GLN A 193 -0.90 -4.81 21.07
N ARG A 194 -0.46 -5.71 20.18
CA ARG A 194 0.34 -5.34 19.02
C ARG A 194 -0.40 -4.38 18.11
N VAL A 195 -1.65 -4.69 17.75
CA VAL A 195 -2.44 -3.85 16.85
C VAL A 195 -2.73 -2.50 17.49
N VAL A 196 -3.30 -2.51 18.71
CA VAL A 196 -3.77 -1.27 19.35
C VAL A 196 -2.63 -0.35 19.78
N SER A 197 -1.49 -0.88 20.22
CA SER A 197 -0.36 -0.04 20.66
C SER A 197 0.41 0.59 19.50
N LYS A 198 0.42 -0.05 18.33
CA LYS A 198 1.12 0.44 17.14
C LYS A 198 0.26 1.30 16.22
N ALA A 199 -1.08 1.17 16.29
CA ALA A 199 -1.99 1.93 15.46
C ALA A 199 -1.74 3.45 15.47
N HIS A 200 -1.49 3.99 14.29
CA HIS A 200 -1.33 5.42 14.00
C HIS A 200 -2.24 5.83 12.82
N PRO A 201 -2.47 7.14 12.60
CA PRO A 201 -3.13 7.64 11.39
C PRO A 201 -2.54 7.03 10.11
N GLY A 202 -3.42 6.53 9.24
CA GLY A 202 -3.03 5.99 7.94
C GLY A 202 -2.43 4.58 7.94
N ASP A 203 -2.48 3.89 9.08
CA ASP A 203 -1.95 2.54 9.23
C ASP A 203 -2.75 1.50 8.41
N ILE A 204 -2.02 0.53 7.85
CA ILE A 204 -2.56 -0.65 7.16
C ILE A 204 -2.18 -1.86 8.02
N VAL A 205 -3.17 -2.43 8.71
CA VAL A 205 -2.98 -3.53 9.65
C VAL A 205 -3.08 -4.87 8.93
N LEU A 206 -2.06 -5.71 9.06
CA LEU A 206 -2.09 -7.11 8.59
C LEU A 206 -2.68 -8.03 9.65
N MET A 207 -3.76 -8.72 9.26
CA MET A 207 -4.32 -9.89 9.93
C MET A 207 -4.59 -10.98 8.89
N HIS A 208 -4.98 -12.16 9.35
CA HIS A 208 -5.28 -13.30 8.51
C HIS A 208 -6.63 -13.90 8.86
N ALA A 209 -7.36 -14.32 7.82
CA ALA A 209 -8.59 -15.09 7.94
C ALA A 209 -8.43 -16.53 7.41
N SER A 210 -7.19 -17.03 7.41
CA SER A 210 -6.85 -18.42 7.09
C SER A 210 -6.87 -19.32 8.33
N ASP A 211 -7.04 -20.64 8.14
CA ASP A 211 -7.20 -21.60 9.25
C ASP A 211 -5.96 -21.78 10.14
N SER A 212 -4.78 -21.32 9.68
CA SER A 212 -3.56 -21.22 10.50
C SER A 212 -3.72 -20.27 11.68
N CYS A 213 -4.58 -19.26 11.56
CA CYS A 213 -4.68 -18.14 12.50
C CYS A 213 -5.86 -18.38 13.43
N LYS A 214 -5.59 -19.07 14.54
CA LYS A 214 -6.63 -19.63 15.40
C LYS A 214 -7.26 -18.61 16.32
N GLN A 215 -6.65 -17.44 16.48
CA GLN A 215 -6.95 -16.47 17.54
C GLN A 215 -7.42 -15.11 17.00
N THR A 216 -7.35 -14.86 15.68
CA THR A 216 -7.70 -13.57 15.08
C THR A 216 -9.15 -13.19 15.37
N HIS A 217 -10.08 -14.11 15.14
CA HIS A 217 -11.52 -13.91 15.44
C HIS A 217 -11.81 -13.62 16.92
N GLU A 218 -10.98 -14.10 17.87
CA GLU A 218 -11.16 -13.80 19.30
C GLU A 218 -10.63 -12.39 19.66
N ALA A 219 -9.56 -11.97 19.00
CA ALA A 219 -8.95 -10.66 19.22
C ALA A 219 -9.72 -9.50 18.55
N LEU A 220 -10.30 -9.78 17.38
CA LEU A 220 -10.89 -8.78 16.49
C LEU A 220 -11.97 -7.89 17.15
N PRO A 221 -12.94 -8.42 17.94
CA PRO A 221 -13.94 -7.59 18.62
C PRO A 221 -13.31 -6.50 19.50
N THR A 222 -12.31 -6.88 20.29
CA THR A 222 -11.61 -5.98 21.22
C THR A 222 -10.73 -4.98 20.48
N ILE A 223 -10.06 -5.40 19.40
CA ILE A 223 -9.29 -4.51 18.53
C ILE A 223 -10.19 -3.40 17.98
N ILE A 224 -11.34 -3.78 17.42
CA ILE A 224 -12.30 -2.83 16.84
C ILE A 224 -12.76 -1.81 17.89
N ASP A 225 -13.17 -2.28 19.07
CA ASP A 225 -13.66 -1.41 20.14
C ASP A 225 -12.57 -0.44 20.63
N GLN A 226 -11.34 -0.93 20.82
CA GLN A 226 -10.23 -0.10 21.31
C GLN A 226 -9.74 0.92 20.27
N LEU A 227 -9.71 0.56 18.98
CA LEU A 227 -9.36 1.51 17.92
C LEU A 227 -10.41 2.61 17.80
N ARG A 228 -11.71 2.27 17.87
CA ARG A 228 -12.78 3.28 17.93
C ARG A 228 -12.69 4.17 19.16
N ALA A 229 -12.40 3.60 20.33
CA ALA A 229 -12.20 4.37 21.56
C ALA A 229 -11.02 5.36 21.45
N LYS A 230 -10.03 5.06 20.61
CA LYS A 230 -8.92 5.97 20.26
C LYS A 230 -9.28 7.01 19.19
N GLY A 231 -10.48 6.93 18.64
CA GLY A 231 -11.03 7.84 17.63
C GLY A 231 -10.66 7.47 16.19
N TYR A 232 -10.37 6.20 15.90
CA TYR A 232 -10.13 5.74 14.54
C TYR A 232 -11.43 5.39 13.81
N ASP A 233 -11.52 5.86 12.56
CA ASP A 233 -12.48 5.38 11.58
C ASP A 233 -11.87 4.29 10.71
N PHE A 234 -12.67 3.27 10.37
CA PHE A 234 -12.24 2.20 9.49
C PHE A 234 -12.49 2.55 8.03
N VAL A 235 -11.48 2.36 7.21
CA VAL A 235 -11.52 2.58 5.76
C VAL A 235 -10.98 1.35 5.03
N THR A 236 -11.40 1.17 3.79
CA THR A 236 -10.75 0.24 2.86
C THR A 236 -9.37 0.78 2.45
N VAL A 237 -8.51 -0.08 1.90
CA VAL A 237 -7.21 0.37 1.40
C VAL A 237 -7.40 1.34 0.23
N THR A 238 -8.32 1.09 -0.71
CA THR A 238 -8.59 2.07 -1.78
C THR A 238 -9.03 3.43 -1.23
N GLU A 239 -9.93 3.48 -0.25
CA GLU A 239 -10.33 4.74 0.38
C GLU A 239 -9.16 5.43 1.09
N MET A 240 -8.30 4.66 1.78
CA MET A 240 -7.09 5.18 2.40
C MET A 240 -6.19 5.89 1.37
N LEU A 241 -5.98 5.27 0.21
CA LEU A 241 -5.14 5.80 -0.87
C LEU A 241 -5.73 7.03 -1.55
N GLN A 242 -7.07 7.16 -1.60
CA GLN A 242 -7.74 8.30 -2.22
C GLN A 242 -7.75 9.55 -1.33
N GLN A 243 -7.56 9.40 -0.02
CA GLN A 243 -7.76 10.48 0.94
C GLN A 243 -6.54 11.39 1.17
N THR A 244 -5.36 11.06 0.64
CA THR A 244 -4.08 11.76 0.95
C THR A 244 -2.92 11.44 -0.02
N GLU A 245 -1.81 12.19 0.09
CA GLU A 245 -0.53 11.89 -0.56
C GLU A 245 0.03 10.56 -0.04
N VAL A 246 0.09 9.55 -0.92
CA VAL A 246 0.53 8.19 -0.61
C VAL A 246 2.03 8.17 -0.31
N SER A 247 2.43 7.68 0.87
CA SER A 247 3.84 7.38 1.17
C SER A 247 4.27 6.11 0.45
N LYS A 248 5.25 6.26 -0.42
CA LYS A 248 5.80 5.19 -1.25
C LYS A 248 7.22 4.90 -0.76
N GLU A 249 7.48 3.67 -0.28
CA GLU A 249 8.85 3.27 0.05
C GLU A 249 9.51 2.59 -1.17
N PRO A 250 10.57 3.19 -1.74
CA PRO A 250 11.35 2.54 -2.78
C PRO A 250 12.17 1.41 -2.17
N ILE A 251 12.19 0.25 -2.83
CA ILE A 251 13.10 -0.85 -2.44
C ILE A 251 14.54 -0.43 -2.76
N ALA A 252 15.47 -0.66 -1.83
CA ALA A 252 16.92 -0.51 -2.05
C ALA A 252 17.44 -1.43 -3.16
#